data_AF-A0A8C0W1I8-F1
#
_entry.id   AF-A0A8C0W1I8-F1
#
_cell.length_a   1.000
_cell.length_b   1.000
_cell.length_c   1.000
_cell.angle_alpha   90.00
_cell.angle_beta   90.00
_cell.angle_gamma   90.00
#
_symmetry.space_group_name_H-M   'P 1'
#
loop_
_entity.id
_entity.type
_entity.pdbx_description
1 polymer ?
#
loop_
_entity_poly.entity_id
_entity_poly.type
_entity_poly.pdbx_seq_one_letter_code
_entity_poly.pdbx_strand_id
1 'polypeptide(L)'
;MRQAGRYLPEFRETRAAQDFFSTCRSPEACCELTLQALGLEVTMVPGKGPSFPEPLREERDLERLRDPAVVASELGYVFQAITLTRQRLAGRVPLIGFAGAPWTLMTYMVEGGSSSTMAQAKRWLYQRPQASHQLLHILTDALVPYLVGQWLLCPGES
;
A
#
# COMPACT_ATOMS: atom_id res chain seq x y z
N MET A 1 21.96 2.08 4.90
CA MET A 1 20.49 2.19 5.02
C MET A 1 20.08 1.48 6.31
N ARG A 2 19.43 2.15 7.27
CA ARG A 2 18.86 1.45 8.43
C ARG A 2 17.49 0.94 8.01
N GLN A 3 17.25 -0.36 8.12
CA GLN A 3 15.99 -1.00 7.71
C GLN A 3 15.29 -1.54 8.96
N ALA A 4 13.98 -1.31 9.06
CA ALA A 4 13.16 -1.98 10.07
C ALA A 4 12.69 -3.31 9.49
N GLY A 5 12.92 -4.42 10.20
CA GLY A 5 12.52 -5.73 9.68
C GLY A 5 12.69 -6.87 10.67
N ARG A 6 12.13 -8.03 10.29
CA ARG A 6 12.07 -9.26 11.11
C ARG A 6 13.43 -9.82 11.52
N TYR A 7 14.54 -9.32 10.99
CA TYR A 7 15.88 -9.74 11.42
C TYR A 7 16.29 -9.10 12.76
N LEU A 8 15.64 -8.00 13.17
CA LEU A 8 15.89 -7.29 14.43
C LEU A 8 15.00 -7.87 15.56
N PRO A 9 15.57 -8.32 16.69
CA PRO A 9 14.80 -8.80 17.85
C PRO A 9 13.81 -7.76 18.38
N GLU A 10 14.24 -6.50 18.50
CA GLU A 10 13.40 -5.39 18.97
C GLU A 10 12.18 -5.16 18.06
N PHE A 11 12.32 -5.39 16.75
CA PHE A 11 11.20 -5.29 15.81
C PHE A 11 10.18 -6.40 16.03
N ARG A 12 10.62 -7.62 16.39
CA ARG A 12 9.72 -8.75 16.67
C ARG A 12 8.93 -8.52 17.95
N GLU A 13 9.56 -7.98 18.99
CA GLU A 13 8.93 -7.67 20.28
C GLU A 13 7.83 -6.62 20.11
N THR A 14 8.13 -5.49 19.45
CA THR A 14 7.13 -4.44 19.21
C THR A 14 5.95 -4.95 18.37
N ARG A 15 6.21 -5.87 17.42
CA ARG A 15 5.16 -6.49 16.59
C ARG A 15 4.31 -7.53 17.30
N ALA A 16 4.77 -8.13 18.38
CA ALA A 16 3.99 -9.12 19.12
C ALA A 16 2.80 -8.50 19.86
N ALA A 17 2.79 -7.17 20.05
CA ALA A 17 1.79 -6.47 20.85
C ALA A 17 0.47 -6.17 20.11
N GLN A 18 0.44 -6.14 18.77
CA GLN A 18 -0.73 -5.71 17.96
C GLN A 18 -0.82 -6.47 16.63
N ASP A 19 -2.01 -6.52 16.01
CA ASP A 19 -2.17 -7.09 14.67
C ASP A 19 -1.49 -6.20 13.59
N PHE A 20 -1.22 -6.73 12.40
CA PHE A 20 -0.45 -6.01 11.37
C PHE A 20 -1.08 -4.68 10.98
N PHE A 21 -2.40 -4.63 10.78
CA PHE A 21 -3.09 -3.43 10.30
C PHE A 21 -3.30 -2.39 11.39
N SER A 22 -3.55 -2.78 12.65
CA SER A 22 -3.46 -1.90 13.81
C SER A 22 -2.04 -1.36 13.97
N THR A 23 -1.02 -2.19 13.72
CA THR A 23 0.38 -1.73 13.70
C THR A 23 0.63 -0.75 12.54
N CYS A 24 0.01 -0.94 11.37
CA CYS A 24 0.10 0.00 10.24
C CYS A 24 -0.71 1.28 10.44
N ARG A 25 -1.76 1.24 11.26
CA ARG A 25 -2.53 2.43 11.71
C ARG A 25 -1.85 3.15 12.87
N SER A 26 -0.93 2.48 13.56
CA SER A 26 0.09 3.13 14.37
C SER A 26 1.11 3.77 13.42
N PRO A 27 1.54 5.03 13.67
CA PRO A 27 2.44 5.74 12.77
C PRO A 27 3.83 5.11 12.57
N GLU A 28 4.11 3.94 13.13
CA GLU A 28 5.44 3.33 13.18
C GLU A 28 5.64 2.14 12.20
N ALA A 29 4.65 1.72 11.39
CA ALA A 29 4.82 0.53 10.53
C ALA A 29 4.04 0.46 9.18
N CYS A 30 4.07 1.49 8.33
CA CYS A 30 3.25 1.59 7.10
C CYS A 30 3.90 0.96 5.83
N CYS A 31 3.28 -0.03 5.18
CA CYS A 31 3.75 -0.53 3.86
C CYS A 31 2.67 -1.05 2.88
N GLU A 32 1.49 -1.52 3.32
CA GLU A 32 0.54 -2.26 2.44
C GLU A 32 -0.84 -1.58 2.24
N LEU A 33 -0.93 -0.27 2.49
CA LEU A 33 -2.19 0.40 2.84
C LEU A 33 -2.98 1.01 1.67
N THR A 34 -2.33 1.25 0.52
CA THR A 34 -2.96 1.92 -0.62
C THR A 34 -4.12 1.12 -1.21
N LEU A 35 -4.06 -0.21 -1.16
CA LEU A 35 -5.10 -1.08 -1.71
C LEU A 35 -6.37 -1.09 -0.85
N GLN A 36 -6.24 -0.97 0.48
CA GLN A 36 -7.37 -0.88 1.38
C GLN A 36 -8.14 0.45 1.21
N ALA A 37 -7.43 1.53 0.91
CA ALA A 37 -8.04 2.85 0.66
C ALA A 37 -8.91 2.88 -0.61
N LEU A 38 -8.67 1.97 -1.57
CA LEU A 38 -9.52 1.76 -2.74
C LEU A 38 -10.79 0.94 -2.45
N GLY A 39 -11.02 0.54 -1.19
CA GLY A 39 -12.23 -0.18 -0.78
C GLY A 39 -12.11 -1.71 -0.81
N LEU A 40 -10.91 -2.26 -1.03
CA LEU A 40 -10.70 -3.70 -0.96
C LEU A 40 -10.34 -4.14 0.45
N GLU A 41 -10.94 -5.22 0.92
CA GLU A 41 -10.52 -5.86 2.17
C GLU A 41 -9.21 -6.61 1.97
N VAL A 42 -8.28 -6.42 2.92
CA VAL A 42 -6.98 -7.09 2.94
C VAL A 42 -6.79 -7.72 4.29
N THR A 43 -6.40 -8.99 4.31
CA THR A 43 -6.10 -9.74 5.53
C THR A 43 -4.65 -10.20 5.51
N MET A 44 -4.02 -10.22 6.68
CA MET A 44 -2.65 -10.72 6.82
C MET A 44 -2.67 -12.13 7.34
N VAL A 45 -2.31 -13.08 6.49
CA VAL A 45 -2.25 -14.49 6.86
C VAL A 45 -0.84 -14.84 7.34
N PRO A 46 -0.67 -15.33 8.59
CA PRO A 46 0.64 -15.70 9.11
C PRO A 46 1.38 -16.66 8.18
N GLY A 47 2.60 -16.28 7.77
CA GLY A 47 3.45 -17.08 6.89
C GLY A 47 3.09 -17.05 5.40
N LYS A 48 1.94 -16.47 5.01
CA LYS A 48 1.53 -16.35 3.59
C LYS A 48 1.52 -14.91 3.06
N GLY A 49 1.46 -13.92 3.94
CA GLY A 49 1.46 -12.50 3.57
C GLY A 49 0.05 -11.95 3.32
N PRO A 50 -0.08 -10.87 2.54
CA PRO A 50 -1.37 -10.22 2.29
C PRO A 50 -2.26 -11.11 1.41
N SER A 51 -3.53 -11.22 1.80
CA SER A 51 -4.55 -11.98 1.09
C SER A 51 -5.84 -11.17 0.98
N PHE A 52 -6.40 -11.16 -0.23
CA PHE A 52 -7.67 -10.53 -0.54
C PHE A 52 -8.73 -11.64 -0.58
N PRO A 53 -9.71 -11.66 0.34
CA PRO A 53 -10.76 -12.69 0.33
C PRO A 53 -11.61 -12.60 -0.94
N GLU A 54 -11.81 -11.39 -1.46
CA GLU A 54 -12.56 -11.12 -2.68
C GLU A 54 -11.68 -10.41 -3.73
N PRO A 55 -10.83 -11.14 -4.48
CA PRO A 55 -10.01 -10.56 -5.53
C PRO A 55 -10.84 -10.12 -6.75
N LEU A 56 -10.28 -9.23 -7.57
CA LEU A 56 -10.87 -8.80 -8.85
C LEU A 56 -10.74 -9.93 -9.89
N ARG A 57 -11.86 -10.44 -10.40
CA ARG A 57 -11.91 -11.53 -11.38
C ARG A 57 -12.51 -11.10 -12.72
N GLU A 58 -13.35 -10.09 -12.71
CA GLU A 58 -14.08 -9.58 -13.86
C GLU A 58 -14.17 -8.06 -13.86
N GLU A 59 -14.55 -7.49 -15.00
CA GLU A 59 -14.50 -6.03 -15.23
C GLU A 59 -15.51 -5.29 -14.34
N ARG A 60 -16.67 -5.90 -14.05
CA ARG A 60 -17.66 -5.34 -13.11
C ARG A 60 -17.12 -5.18 -11.69
N ASP A 61 -16.09 -5.93 -11.31
CA ASP A 61 -15.50 -5.79 -9.97
C ASP A 61 -14.74 -4.47 -9.80
N LEU A 62 -14.51 -3.72 -10.89
CA LEU A 62 -13.96 -2.37 -10.81
C LEU A 62 -14.97 -1.36 -10.26
N GLU A 63 -16.28 -1.63 -10.36
CA GLU A 63 -17.35 -0.73 -9.92
C GLU A 63 -17.41 -0.57 -8.40
N ARG A 64 -16.89 -1.54 -7.65
CA ARG A 64 -16.79 -1.46 -6.17
C ARG A 64 -15.56 -0.70 -5.69
N LEU A 65 -14.64 -0.32 -6.58
CA LEU A 65 -13.48 0.48 -6.20
C LEU A 65 -13.93 1.91 -5.90
N ARG A 66 -13.38 2.47 -4.83
CA ARG A 66 -13.60 3.88 -4.51
C ARG A 66 -12.93 4.79 -5.53
N ASP A 67 -13.41 6.03 -5.62
CA ASP A 67 -12.77 7.07 -6.42
C ASP A 67 -11.30 7.25 -5.99
N PRO A 68 -10.33 7.17 -6.91
CA PRO A 68 -8.92 7.33 -6.57
C PRO A 68 -8.60 8.67 -5.89
N ALA A 69 -9.40 9.72 -6.12
CA ALA A 69 -9.22 11.03 -5.51
C ALA A 69 -9.35 11.01 -3.98
N VAL A 70 -10.14 10.08 -3.42
CA VAL A 70 -10.35 10.00 -1.95
C VAL A 70 -9.24 9.22 -1.24
N VAL A 71 -8.36 8.52 -1.98
CA VAL A 71 -7.35 7.63 -1.40
C VAL A 71 -6.36 8.39 -0.51
N ALA A 72 -5.92 9.58 -0.94
CA ALA A 72 -4.97 10.38 -0.17
C ALA A 72 -5.54 10.82 1.18
N SER A 73 -6.82 11.23 1.24
CA SER A 73 -7.47 11.61 2.49
C SER A 73 -7.64 10.43 3.45
N GLU A 74 -7.97 9.24 2.92
CA GLU A 74 -8.11 8.02 3.73
C GLU A 74 -6.77 7.56 4.33
N LEU A 75 -5.65 7.91 3.70
CA LEU A 75 -4.29 7.57 4.13
C LEU A 75 -3.63 8.64 5.02
N GLY A 76 -4.41 9.58 5.58
CA GLY A 76 -3.89 10.67 6.41
C GLY A 76 -3.00 10.24 7.59
N TYR A 77 -3.25 9.06 8.17
CA TYR A 77 -2.42 8.50 9.25
C TYR A 77 -0.99 8.14 8.79
N VAL A 78 -0.80 7.77 7.51
CA VAL A 78 0.54 7.54 6.93
C VAL A 78 1.31 8.86 6.84
N PHE A 79 0.62 9.96 6.54
CA PHE A 79 1.29 11.24 6.51
C PHE A 79 1.69 11.71 7.91
N GLN A 80 0.85 11.49 8.91
CA GLN A 80 1.18 11.75 10.32
C GLN A 80 2.41 10.94 10.77
N ALA A 81 2.52 9.68 10.33
CA ALA A 81 3.70 8.83 10.53
C ALA A 81 4.99 9.42 9.98
N ILE A 82 4.94 9.87 8.73
CA ILE A 82 6.08 10.47 8.05
C ILE A 82 6.50 11.76 8.76
N THR A 83 5.55 12.62 9.10
CA THR A 83 5.80 13.88 9.83
C THR A 83 6.45 13.61 11.20
N LEU A 84 5.89 12.71 12.01
CA LEU A 84 6.42 12.37 13.33
C LEU A 84 7.83 11.76 13.23
N THR A 85 8.02 10.82 12.31
CA THR A 85 9.32 10.15 12.11
C THR A 85 10.38 11.15 11.70
N ARG A 86 10.07 12.06 10.76
CA ARG A 86 11.00 13.11 10.32
C ARG A 86 11.40 14.04 11.46
N GLN A 87 10.44 14.49 12.28
CA GLN A 87 10.73 15.31 13.46
C GLN A 87 11.66 14.58 14.44
N ARG A 88 11.39 13.30 14.72
CA ARG A 88 12.22 12.47 15.62
C ARG A 88 13.61 12.17 15.06
N LEU A 89 13.75 12.12 13.73
CA LEU A 89 15.05 11.96 13.08
C LEU A 89 15.95 13.20 13.23
N ALA A 90 15.37 14.38 13.46
CA ALA A 90 16.10 15.64 13.72
C ALA A 90 17.24 15.90 12.72
N GLY A 91 16.96 15.72 11.42
CA GLY A 91 17.93 15.95 10.35
C GLY A 91 19.09 14.95 10.26
N ARG A 92 19.11 13.90 11.08
CA ARG A 92 20.22 12.93 11.13
C ARG A 92 20.44 12.21 9.81
N VAL A 93 19.36 11.82 9.14
CA VAL A 93 19.37 11.15 7.82
C VAL A 93 18.09 11.49 7.05
N PRO A 94 18.09 11.39 5.71
CA PRO A 94 16.88 11.52 4.90
C PRO A 94 15.87 10.40 5.21
N LEU A 95 14.57 10.76 5.18
CA LEU A 95 13.46 9.82 5.27
C LEU A 95 12.94 9.51 3.85
N ILE A 96 12.68 8.24 3.56
CA ILE A 96 12.24 7.78 2.25
C ILE A 96 10.76 7.40 2.33
N GLY A 97 9.92 8.11 1.57
CA GLY A 97 8.55 7.68 1.25
C GLY A 97 8.54 6.68 0.10
N PHE A 98 7.54 5.81 0.04
CA PHE A 98 7.43 4.81 -1.02
C PHE A 98 5.97 4.42 -1.28
N ALA A 99 5.75 3.77 -2.42
CA ALA A 99 4.49 3.10 -2.74
C ALA A 99 4.77 1.94 -3.72
N GLY A 100 3.84 0.99 -3.80
CA GLY A 100 3.90 -0.06 -4.83
C GLY A 100 3.57 0.48 -6.21
N ALA A 101 4.22 -0.04 -7.25
CA ALA A 101 3.92 0.33 -8.64
C ALA A 101 2.53 -0.18 -9.06
N PRO A 102 1.82 0.51 -9.98
CA PRO A 102 0.46 0.13 -10.41
C PRO A 102 0.34 -1.34 -10.83
N TRP A 103 1.28 -1.85 -11.62
CA TRP A 103 1.27 -3.26 -12.04
C TRP A 103 1.38 -4.22 -10.85
N THR A 104 2.30 -3.96 -9.92
CA THR A 104 2.47 -4.82 -8.75
C THR A 104 1.22 -4.80 -7.87
N LEU A 105 0.61 -3.65 -7.68
CA LEU A 105 -0.66 -3.53 -6.95
C LEU A 105 -1.78 -4.29 -7.65
N MET A 106 -1.91 -4.13 -8.97
CA MET A 106 -2.86 -4.89 -9.78
C MET A 106 -2.68 -6.41 -9.62
N THR A 107 -1.44 -6.92 -9.59
CA THR A 107 -1.23 -8.37 -9.40
C THR A 107 -1.79 -8.88 -8.09
N TYR A 108 -1.65 -8.13 -6.98
CA TYR A 108 -2.23 -8.51 -5.70
C TYR A 108 -3.76 -8.47 -5.72
N MET A 109 -4.35 -7.44 -6.34
CA MET A 109 -5.80 -7.27 -6.44
C MET A 109 -6.45 -8.39 -7.26
N VAL A 110 -5.80 -8.86 -8.33
CA VAL A 110 -6.34 -9.89 -9.25
C VAL A 110 -6.04 -11.31 -8.77
N GLU A 111 -4.81 -11.58 -8.31
CA GLU A 111 -4.43 -12.91 -7.82
C GLU A 111 -5.04 -13.20 -6.43
N GLY A 112 -5.27 -12.16 -5.64
CA GLY A 112 -5.76 -12.26 -4.26
C GLY A 112 -4.66 -12.55 -3.23
N GLY A 113 -3.41 -12.40 -3.61
CA GLY A 113 -2.24 -12.62 -2.77
C GLY A 113 -0.97 -12.82 -3.59
N SER A 114 0.09 -13.34 -2.97
CA SER A 114 1.33 -13.68 -3.66
C SER A 114 1.12 -14.86 -4.62
N SER A 115 1.65 -14.75 -5.84
CA SER A 115 1.58 -15.77 -6.89
C SER A 115 2.97 -15.97 -7.50
N SER A 116 3.31 -17.20 -7.89
CA SER A 116 4.62 -17.49 -8.51
C SER A 116 4.62 -17.25 -10.02
N THR A 117 3.45 -17.20 -10.65
CA THR A 117 3.30 -17.13 -12.11
C THR A 117 2.56 -15.89 -12.58
N MET A 118 1.80 -15.23 -11.70
CA MET A 118 0.92 -14.12 -12.05
C MET A 118 -0.04 -14.48 -13.19
N ALA A 119 -0.51 -15.72 -13.21
CA ALA A 119 -1.28 -16.28 -14.33
C ALA A 119 -2.61 -15.55 -14.56
N GLN A 120 -3.33 -15.17 -13.49
CA GLN A 120 -4.60 -14.45 -13.59
C GLN A 120 -4.38 -12.99 -13.97
N ALA A 121 -3.39 -12.33 -13.37
CA ALA A 121 -3.05 -10.95 -13.72
C ALA A 121 -2.58 -10.83 -15.18
N LYS A 122 -1.75 -11.76 -15.66
CA LYS A 122 -1.35 -11.83 -17.07
C LYS A 122 -2.53 -12.17 -17.98
N ARG A 123 -3.43 -13.07 -17.56
CA ARG A 123 -4.66 -13.36 -18.30
C ARG A 123 -5.51 -12.11 -18.50
N TRP A 124 -5.60 -11.25 -17.49
CA TRP A 124 -6.24 -9.94 -17.62
C TRP A 124 -5.59 -9.08 -18.70
N LEU A 125 -4.25 -8.97 -18.71
CA LEU A 125 -3.55 -8.19 -19.75
C LEU A 125 -3.85 -8.68 -21.18
N TYR A 126 -3.92 -10.01 -21.38
CA TYR A 126 -4.15 -10.59 -22.71
C TYR A 126 -5.63 -10.65 -23.12
N GLN A 127 -6.54 -10.97 -22.20
CA GLN A 127 -7.96 -11.18 -22.50
C GLN A 127 -8.83 -9.96 -22.23
N ARG A 128 -8.39 -9.04 -21.37
CA ARG A 128 -9.13 -7.86 -20.91
C ARG A 128 -8.23 -6.61 -20.91
N PRO A 129 -7.63 -6.24 -22.07
CA PRO A 129 -6.65 -5.16 -22.12
C PRO A 129 -7.25 -3.81 -21.69
N GLN A 130 -8.48 -3.52 -22.08
CA GLN A 130 -9.16 -2.26 -21.75
C GLN A 130 -9.40 -2.11 -20.24
N ALA A 131 -10.00 -3.13 -19.60
CA ALA A 131 -10.19 -3.14 -18.15
C ALA A 131 -8.87 -3.15 -17.38
N SER A 132 -7.84 -3.81 -17.91
CA SER A 132 -6.49 -3.77 -17.33
C SER A 132 -5.92 -2.35 -17.35
N HIS A 133 -6.02 -1.64 -18.48
CA HIS A 133 -5.60 -0.24 -18.58
C HIS A 133 -6.41 0.67 -17.66
N GLN A 134 -7.72 0.45 -17.55
CA GLN A 134 -8.57 1.19 -16.62
C GLN A 134 -8.13 1.01 -15.17
N LEU A 135 -7.89 -0.23 -14.73
CA LEU A 135 -7.42 -0.52 -13.38
C LEU A 135 -6.04 0.11 -13.11
N LEU A 136 -5.10 0.02 -14.07
CA LEU A 136 -3.79 0.67 -13.95
C LEU A 136 -3.90 2.20 -13.87
N HIS A 137 -4.87 2.79 -14.57
CA HIS A 137 -5.13 4.22 -14.50
C HIS A 137 -5.68 4.63 -13.13
N ILE A 138 -6.70 3.92 -12.62
CA ILE A 138 -7.25 4.11 -11.27
C ILE A 138 -6.14 4.04 -10.21
N LEU A 139 -5.26 3.02 -10.30
CA LEU A 139 -4.14 2.88 -9.38
C LEU A 139 -3.15 4.04 -9.48
N THR A 140 -2.88 4.52 -10.70
CA THR A 140 -1.98 5.66 -10.92
C THR A 140 -2.56 6.94 -10.32
N ASP A 141 -3.85 7.20 -10.57
CA ASP A 141 -4.56 8.37 -10.06
C ASP A 141 -4.67 8.38 -8.54
N ALA A 142 -4.71 7.20 -7.91
CA ALA A 142 -4.63 7.07 -6.46
C ALA A 142 -3.20 7.29 -5.92
N LEU A 143 -2.20 6.79 -6.63
CA LEU A 143 -0.80 6.81 -6.19
C LEU A 143 -0.14 8.18 -6.30
N VAL A 144 -0.47 8.96 -7.34
CA VAL A 144 0.11 10.31 -7.54
C VAL A 144 -0.16 11.23 -6.33
N PRO A 145 -1.42 11.51 -5.93
CA PRO A 145 -1.69 12.36 -4.79
C PRO A 145 -1.18 11.76 -3.48
N TYR A 146 -1.16 10.43 -3.35
CA TYR A 146 -0.55 9.77 -2.19
C TYR A 146 0.95 10.06 -2.08
N LEU A 147 1.72 9.88 -3.15
CA LEU A 147 3.16 10.16 -3.17
C LEU A 147 3.45 11.66 -3.00
N VAL A 148 2.65 12.52 -3.63
CA VAL A 148 2.73 13.98 -3.44
C VAL A 148 2.46 14.35 -1.99
N GLY A 149 1.48 13.71 -1.33
CA GLY A 149 1.19 13.91 0.09
C GLY A 149 2.35 13.51 1.00
N GLN A 150 3.04 12.40 0.71
CA GLN A 150 4.24 11.98 1.45
C GLN A 150 5.38 13.01 1.32
N TRP A 151 5.48 13.67 0.17
CA TRP A 151 6.50 14.70 -0.08
C TRP A 151 6.14 16.06 0.54
N LEU A 152 4.93 16.57 0.30
CA LEU A 152 4.49 17.90 0.74
C LEU A 152 4.37 18.03 2.27
N LEU A 153 3.96 16.97 2.96
CA LEU A 153 3.83 16.97 4.43
C LEU A 153 5.18 16.82 5.14
N CYS A 154 6.27 16.91 4.38
CA CYS A 154 7.57 17.35 4.87
C CYS A 154 7.70 18.87 4.68
N PRO A 155 7.21 19.73 5.60
CA PRO A 155 7.52 21.16 5.51
C PRO A 155 9.04 21.33 5.54
N GLY A 156 9.62 21.81 4.44
CA GLY A 156 11.01 22.24 4.42
C GLY A 156 11.14 23.38 5.43
N GLU A 157 11.89 23.16 6.50
CA GLU A 157 12.46 24.28 7.24
C GLU A 157 13.50 24.89 6.29
N SER A 158 13.13 26.02 5.68
CA SER A 158 14.07 27.01 5.16
C SER A 158 14.55 27.89 6.30
#